data_AF-A0A920HK48-F1
#
_entry.id   AF-A0A920HK48-F1
#
_cell.length_a   1.000
_cell.length_b   1.000
_cell.length_c   1.000
_cell.angle_alpha   90.00
_cell.angle_beta   90.00
_cell.angle_gamma   90.00
#
_symmetry.space_group_name_H-M   'P 1'
#
loop_
_entity.id
_entity.type
_entity.pdbx_description
1 polymer ?
#
loop_
_entity_poly.entity_id
_entity_poly.type
_entity_poly.pdbx_seq_one_letter_code
_entity_poly.pdbx_strand_id
1 'polypeptide(L)'
;MVLTNNNFEVLTESTKVTYKQLTDNEIDFYVETMNPVDKAGSYGIQDWIGMIGVERITGSYTSVLGLPVPQVTNKIIQIINKNV
;
A
#
# COMPACT_ATOMS: atom_id res chain seq x y z
N MET A 1 -13.81 3.43 -6.09
CA MET A 1 -14.92 4.25 -5.56
C MET A 1 -15.52 5.01 -6.73
N VAL A 2 -16.75 4.69 -7.12
CA VAL A 2 -17.41 5.36 -8.27
C VAL A 2 -18.35 6.40 -7.71
N LEU A 3 -18.06 7.67 -7.95
CA LEU A 3 -18.95 8.79 -7.67
C LEU A 3 -19.65 9.12 -8.98
N THR A 4 -20.86 8.61 -9.17
CA THR A 4 -21.57 8.64 -10.45
C THR A 4 -22.09 10.04 -10.77
N ASN A 5 -21.42 10.67 -11.75
CA ASN A 5 -22.02 11.52 -12.77
C ASN A 5 -21.17 11.36 -14.05
N ASN A 6 -21.17 10.17 -14.67
CA ASN A 6 -20.42 9.76 -15.88
C ASN A 6 -18.93 10.13 -16.05
N ASN A 7 -18.31 10.79 -15.07
CA ASN A 7 -16.91 11.19 -15.09
C ASN A 7 -16.11 10.32 -14.11
N PHE A 8 -15.08 9.66 -14.63
CA PHE A 8 -14.16 8.84 -13.85
C PHE A 8 -12.78 9.48 -13.83
N GLU A 9 -12.23 9.64 -12.63
CA GLU A 9 -10.87 10.12 -12.42
C GLU A 9 -10.03 8.95 -11.91
N VAL A 10 -8.91 8.67 -12.57
CA VAL A 10 -7.96 7.64 -12.17
C VAL A 10 -6.73 8.31 -11.56
N LEU A 11 -6.31 7.79 -10.42
CA LEU A 11 -5.07 8.17 -9.74
C LEU A 11 -4.22 6.91 -9.59
N THR A 12 -2.93 7.02 -9.86
CA THR A 12 -1.97 5.93 -9.67
C THR A 12 -0.84 6.43 -8.79
N GLU A 13 -0.41 5.59 -7.86
CA GLU A 13 0.71 5.86 -6.96
C GLU A 13 1.67 4.68 -7.00
N SER A 14 2.96 4.97 -6.85
CA SER A 14 4.00 3.96 -6.77
C SER A 14 4.82 4.22 -5.52
N THR A 15 5.05 3.18 -4.73
CA THR A 15 5.87 3.24 -3.52
C THR A 15 6.84 2.10 -3.53
N LYS A 16 8.12 2.40 -3.37
CA LYS A 16 9.20 1.41 -3.28
C LYS A 16 9.41 1.04 -1.82
N VAL A 17 9.30 -0.24 -1.51
CA VAL A 17 9.63 -0.80 -0.19
C VAL A 17 10.94 -1.58 -0.33
N THR A 18 11.90 -1.29 0.53
CA THR A 18 13.20 -1.97 0.59
C THR A 18 13.22 -2.80 1.85
N TYR A 19 13.43 -4.10 1.69
CA TYR A 19 13.63 -5.04 2.77
C TYR A 19 15.11 -5.30 3.00
N LYS A 20 15.45 -5.62 4.25
CA LYS A 20 16.71 -6.28 4.58
C LYS A 20 16.78 -7.62 3.86
N GLN A 21 17.98 -8.19 3.80
CA GLN A 21 18.09 -9.59 3.41
C GLN A 21 17.41 -10.47 4.47
N LEU A 22 16.35 -11.16 4.06
CA LEU A 22 15.64 -12.12 4.89
C LEU A 22 16.32 -13.48 4.78
N THR A 23 16.38 -14.20 5.88
CA THR A 23 16.82 -15.60 5.89
C THR A 23 15.65 -16.53 5.54
N ASP A 24 15.95 -17.72 5.02
CA ASP A 24 14.91 -18.72 4.69
C ASP A 24 14.04 -19.03 5.91
N ASN A 25 14.63 -19.16 7.10
CA ASN A 25 13.90 -19.38 8.35
C ASN A 25 12.91 -18.25 8.68
N GLU A 26 13.26 -16.99 8.40
CA GLU A 26 12.34 -15.85 8.62
C GLU A 26 11.18 -15.87 7.62
N ILE A 27 11.45 -16.28 6.38
CA ILE A 27 10.44 -16.40 5.33
C ILE A 27 9.49 -17.55 5.65
N ASP A 28 10.01 -18.74 5.95
CA ASP A 28 9.23 -19.93 6.28
C ASP A 28 8.34 -19.67 7.50
N PHE A 29 8.90 -19.13 8.58
CA PHE A 29 8.15 -18.75 9.77
C PHE A 29 7.01 -17.79 9.45
N TYR A 30 7.26 -16.77 8.62
CA TYR A 30 6.23 -15.80 8.26
C TYR A 30 5.11 -16.44 7.42
N VAL A 31 5.46 -17.26 6.43
CA VAL A 31 4.49 -17.93 5.56
C VAL A 31 3.60 -18.87 6.37
N GLU A 32 4.19 -19.67 7.27
CA GLU A 32 3.46 -20.61 8.13
C GLU A 32 2.53 -19.90 9.12
N THR A 33 2.96 -18.77 9.69
CA THR A 33 2.21 -18.09 10.76
C THR A 33 1.15 -17.13 10.24
N MET A 34 1.39 -16.47 9.10
CA MET A 34 0.53 -15.38 8.61
C MET A 34 -0.26 -15.74 7.35
N ASN A 35 0.08 -16.85 6.67
CA ASN A 35 -0.54 -17.31 5.43
C ASN A 35 -0.86 -16.15 4.44
N PRO A 36 0.16 -15.40 3.97
CA PRO A 36 -0.02 -14.12 3.28
C PRO A 36 -0.44 -14.26 1.81
N VAL A 37 -1.08 -15.37 1.43
CA VAL A 37 -1.39 -15.74 0.05
C VAL A 37 -2.42 -14.81 -0.61
N ASP A 38 -3.20 -14.10 0.20
CA ASP A 38 -4.19 -13.12 -0.24
C ASP A 38 -3.60 -11.71 -0.43
N LYS A 39 -2.34 -11.49 -0.06
CA LYS A 39 -1.65 -10.20 -0.13
C LYS A 39 -0.78 -10.12 -1.39
N ALA A 40 -0.88 -9.02 -2.11
CA ALA A 40 -0.04 -8.77 -3.28
C ALA A 40 1.45 -8.76 -2.88
N GLY A 41 2.26 -9.59 -3.53
CA GLY A 41 3.66 -9.79 -3.16
C GLY A 41 3.90 -10.71 -1.96
N SER A 42 2.85 -11.38 -1.45
CA SER A 42 2.90 -12.33 -0.33
C SER A 42 3.53 -11.76 0.95
N TYR A 43 3.33 -10.47 1.21
CA TYR A 43 3.69 -9.86 2.48
C TYR A 43 2.70 -8.75 2.89
N GLY A 44 2.59 -8.51 4.19
CA GLY A 44 1.86 -7.38 4.75
C GLY A 44 2.82 -6.45 5.50
N ILE A 45 2.77 -5.15 5.17
CA ILE A 45 3.61 -4.13 5.82
C ILE A 45 3.29 -3.97 7.33
N GLN A 46 2.10 -4.38 7.74
CA GLN A 46 1.65 -4.36 9.15
C GLN A 46 1.93 -5.68 9.87
N ASP A 47 2.36 -6.72 9.17
CA ASP A 47 2.67 -8.00 9.79
C ASP A 47 4.07 -7.99 10.41
N TRP A 48 4.41 -9.04 11.17
CA TRP A 48 5.72 -9.22 11.79
C TRP A 48 6.87 -8.98 10.80
N ILE A 49 6.79 -9.56 9.59
CA ILE A 49 7.83 -9.41 8.57
C ILE A 49 7.99 -7.95 8.11
N GLY A 50 6.91 -7.17 8.09
CA GLY A 50 6.93 -5.74 7.78
C GLY A 50 7.59 -4.91 8.88
N MET A 51 7.37 -5.28 10.15
CA MET A 51 7.96 -4.59 11.29
C MET A 51 9.47 -4.82 11.43
N ILE A 52 9.93 -6.04 11.15
CA ILE A 52 11.34 -6.44 11.34
C ILE A 52 12.19 -6.35 10.08
N GLY A 53 11.54 -6.40 8.91
CA GLY A 53 12.22 -6.57 7.62
C GLY A 53 12.37 -5.29 6.82
N VAL A 54 11.54 -4.28 7.03
CA VAL A 54 11.52 -3.08 6.18
C VAL A 54 12.60 -2.09 6.63
N GLU A 55 13.57 -1.84 5.75
CA GLU A 55 14.64 -0.87 5.99
C GLU A 55 14.28 0.53 5.50
N ARG A 56 13.52 0.62 4.39
CA ARG A 56 13.18 1.90 3.78
C ARG A 56 11.91 1.84 2.96
N ILE A 57 11.12 2.90 3.05
CA ILE A 57 9.99 3.17 2.16
C ILE A 57 10.27 4.48 1.42
N THR A 58 10.14 4.46 0.10
CA THR A 58 10.27 5.63 -0.77
C THR A 58 8.96 5.81 -1.52
N GLY A 59 8.17 6.78 -1.07
CA GLY A 59 6.77 6.99 -1.49
C GLY A 59 5.86 7.11 -0.28
N SER A 60 4.57 6.81 -0.46
CA SER A 60 3.56 6.94 0.59
C SER A 60 3.27 5.60 1.26
N TYR A 61 3.49 5.54 2.58
CA TYR A 61 3.19 4.37 3.41
C TYR A 61 1.75 3.88 3.25
N THR A 62 0.79 4.81 3.18
CA THR A 62 -0.63 4.46 3.00
C THR A 62 -0.89 3.78 1.65
N SER A 63 -0.10 4.06 0.62
CA SER A 63 -0.15 3.31 -0.65
C SER A 63 0.26 1.86 -0.45
N VAL A 64 1.25 1.58 0.40
CA VAL A 64 1.67 0.22 0.76
C VAL A 64 0.58 -0.51 1.57
N LEU A 65 -0.16 0.22 2.42
CA LEU A 65 -1.35 -0.33 3.10
C LEU A 65 -2.48 -0.70 2.12
N GLY A 66 -2.47 -0.15 0.90
CA GLY A 66 -3.46 -0.44 -0.15
C GLY A 66 -4.32 0.75 -0.58
N LEU A 67 -4.19 1.92 0.05
CA LEU A 67 -4.88 3.13 -0.40
C LEU A 67 -4.03 4.39 -0.14
N PRO A 68 -3.62 5.13 -1.19
CA PRO A 68 -2.87 6.38 -1.02
C PRO A 68 -3.76 7.52 -0.48
N VAL A 69 -4.06 7.49 0.82
CA VAL A 69 -5.04 8.37 1.48
C VAL A 69 -4.76 9.85 1.23
N PRO A 70 -3.52 10.37 1.40
CA PRO A 70 -3.25 11.79 1.15
C PRO A 70 -3.56 12.21 -0.30
N GLN A 71 -3.18 11.38 -1.27
CA GLN A 71 -3.34 11.69 -2.69
C GLN A 71 -4.80 11.59 -3.11
N VAL A 72 -5.53 10.58 -2.61
CA VAL A 72 -6.99 10.46 -2.80
C VAL A 72 -7.71 11.65 -2.20
N THR A 73 -7.36 12.05 -0.97
CA THR A 73 -7.99 13.19 -0.29
C THR A 73 -7.76 14.49 -1.06
N ASN A 74 -6.53 14.74 -1.49
CA ASN A 74 -6.20 15.91 -2.31
C ASN A 74 -6.98 15.92 -3.63
N LYS A 75 -7.10 14.77 -4.30
CA LYS A 75 -7.87 14.65 -5.54
C LYS A 75 -9.36 14.91 -5.33
N ILE A 76 -9.93 14.44 -4.22
CA ILE A 76 -11.33 14.72 -3.85
C ILE A 76 -11.54 16.22 -3.66
N ILE A 77 -10.68 16.90 -2.91
CA ILE A 77 -10.77 18.36 -2.69
C ILE A 77 -10.68 19.11 -4.03
N GLN A 78 -9.76 18.72 -4.91
CA GLN A 78 -9.65 19.31 -6.25
C GLN A 78 -10.92 19.13 -7.09
N ILE A 79 -11.56 17.96 -7.01
CA ILE A 79 -12.81 17.71 -7.73
C ILE A 79 -13.92 18.59 -7.15
N ILE A 80 -14.03 18.70 -5.83
CA ILE A 80 -15.04 19.54 -5.18
C ILE A 80 -14.86 21.00 -5.60
N ASN A 81 -13.64 21.53 -5.53
CA ASN A 81 -13.35 22.93 -5.84
C ASN A 81 -13.50 23.29 -7.33
N LYS A 82 -13.47 22.31 -8.25
CA LYS A 82 -13.74 22.54 -9.68
C LYS A 82 -15.24 22.66 -9.99
N ASN A 83 -16.10 22.19 -9.09
CA ASN A 83 -17.55 22.18 -9.26
C ASN A 83 -18.25 23.32 -8.49
N VAL A 84 -17.48 24.20 -7.85
CA VAL A 84 -17.91 25.48 -7.27
C VAL A 84 -17.49 26.58 -8.22
#